data_AF-A0A6J4K7U2-F1
#
_entry.id   AF-A0A6J4K7U2-F1
#
_cell.length_a   1.000
_cell.length_b   1.000
_cell.length_c   1.000
_cell.angle_alpha   90.00
_cell.angle_beta   90.00
_cell.angle_gamma   90.00
#
_symmetry.space_group_name_H-M   'P 1'
#
loop_
_entity.id
_entity.type
_entity.pdbx_description
1 polymer ?
#
loop_
_entity_poly.entity_id
_entity_poly.type
_entity_poly.pdbx_seq_one_letter_code
_entity_poly.pdbx_strand_id
1 'polypeptide(L)'
;MKQIATYTHQSSPVRIPVLLIAAIGWLLLLYLTSGDVARWGIANIPQLARVGLVGIAVYLLPGLATLRWLWPGVRLAWTERIAMACGIGAALPSLALEVAHILRIPWSAPLTVIYVLIALVALVWRQSWPTLALRLPPTISDHTLLFGGMIALAFLARMYIVRGLPVGMWGDSYHHTMIAQLLVDNGGLFTSWQPYAPLRTFTYHFGFHADVAFFHWFSGVEVPRSLVYTGQWLSVATLPVTYVFTRRLSGSDTVALWSMLLVGFVNIQPAYYVNWGRYTQLAGQVVLPVLLVCWMVVLEARERSWRPIALAAMMTASLALIHYIVVLFAILFLSAYFIGLVVREPRLSLARESMLRSLAIVVPAFVLASPWLWNTLNGYLLQIANNFVAQKAPSAYIAERAALQSVAPFYVKTWLIPCAVGGVVLALARRRWRMLLLLVWGQLLI
;
A
#
# COMPACT_ATOMS: atom_id res chain seq x y z
N MET A 1 -24.55 -9.00 -18.30
CA MET A 1 -23.80 -8.18 -17.33
C MET A 1 -24.09 -6.68 -17.52
N LYS A 2 -24.91 -6.08 -16.62
CA LYS A 2 -25.35 -4.67 -16.70
C LYS A 2 -24.17 -3.70 -16.66
N GLN A 3 -24.26 -2.63 -17.48
CA GLN A 3 -23.40 -1.44 -17.46
C GLN A 3 -23.00 -1.07 -16.03
N ILE A 4 -21.70 -0.93 -15.78
CA ILE A 4 -21.21 -0.17 -14.64
C ILE A 4 -21.64 1.27 -14.92
N ALA A 5 -22.76 1.68 -14.34
CA ALA A 5 -23.22 3.06 -14.39
C ALA A 5 -22.14 3.93 -13.75
N THR A 6 -21.50 4.76 -14.57
CA THR A 6 -20.76 5.93 -14.11
C THR A 6 -21.73 6.86 -13.42
N TYR A 7 -21.87 6.73 -12.11
CA TYR A 7 -22.53 7.72 -11.27
C TYR A 7 -21.67 8.98 -11.25
N THR A 8 -21.98 9.92 -12.13
CA THR A 8 -21.51 11.30 -12.00
C THR A 8 -22.33 11.98 -10.92
N HIS A 9 -21.81 11.99 -9.69
CA HIS A 9 -22.38 12.79 -8.60
C HIS A 9 -22.21 14.27 -8.96
N GLN A 10 -23.32 14.97 -9.24
CA GLN A 10 -23.34 16.43 -9.25
C GLN A 10 -23.35 16.89 -7.78
N SER A 11 -22.17 17.07 -7.18
CA SER A 11 -22.04 17.75 -5.89
C SER A 11 -21.89 19.25 -6.12
N SER A 12 -22.72 20.05 -5.47
CA SER A 12 -22.69 21.51 -5.50
C SER A 12 -21.30 22.07 -5.10
N PRO A 13 -20.88 23.22 -5.65
CA PRO A 13 -19.64 23.89 -5.26
C PRO A 13 -19.59 24.20 -3.77
N VAL A 14 -18.56 23.71 -3.07
CA VAL A 14 -18.21 24.18 -1.73
C VAL A 14 -17.38 25.45 -1.87
N ARG A 15 -17.82 26.54 -1.24
CA ARG A 15 -17.15 27.86 -1.30
C ARG A 15 -15.94 27.90 -0.35
N ILE A 16 -14.91 28.70 -0.65
CA ILE A 16 -13.71 28.92 0.20
C ILE A 16 -14.01 29.09 1.70
N PRO A 17 -15.07 29.84 2.12
CA PRO A 17 -15.44 29.96 3.54
C PRO A 17 -15.75 28.62 4.21
N VAL A 18 -16.35 27.66 3.49
CA VAL A 18 -16.70 26.34 4.04
C VAL A 18 -15.46 25.48 4.24
N LEU A 19 -14.44 25.60 3.37
CA LEU A 19 -13.16 24.90 3.54
C LEU A 19 -12.40 25.41 4.77
N LEU A 20 -12.41 26.72 4.99
CA LEU A 20 -11.85 27.33 6.20
C LEU A 20 -12.63 26.87 7.45
N ILE A 21 -13.95 26.89 7.43
CA ILE A 21 -14.79 26.43 8.55
C ILE A 21 -14.52 24.96 8.87
N ALA A 22 -14.41 24.09 7.87
CA ALA A 22 -14.14 22.68 8.10
C ALA A 22 -12.71 22.42 8.58
N ALA A 23 -11.71 23.14 8.05
CA ALA A 23 -10.34 23.07 8.55
C ALA A 23 -10.25 23.53 10.00
N ILE A 24 -10.93 24.64 10.34
CA ILE A 24 -11.09 25.13 11.71
C ILE A 24 -11.79 24.08 12.56
N GLY A 25 -12.87 23.45 12.06
CA GLY A 25 -13.59 22.39 12.76
C GLY A 25 -12.72 21.18 13.09
N TRP A 26 -11.89 20.71 12.14
CA TRP A 26 -10.92 19.64 12.38
C TRP A 26 -9.86 20.04 13.41
N LEU A 27 -9.32 21.25 13.31
CA LEU A 27 -8.33 21.77 14.24
C LEU A 27 -8.91 21.95 15.65
N LEU A 28 -10.14 22.42 15.75
CA LEU A 28 -10.85 22.62 17.01
C LEU A 28 -11.17 21.27 17.66
N LEU A 29 -11.67 20.29 16.89
CA LEU A 29 -11.88 18.93 17.36
C LEU A 29 -10.57 18.31 17.88
N LEU A 30 -9.48 18.47 17.11
CA LEU A 30 -8.16 17.98 17.52
C LEU A 30 -7.67 18.68 18.79
N TYR A 31 -7.80 20.00 18.88
CA TYR A 31 -7.36 20.76 20.04
C TYR A 31 -8.14 20.39 21.30
N LEU A 32 -9.46 20.21 21.19
CA LEU A 32 -10.33 19.84 22.31
C LEU A 32 -10.10 18.40 22.78
N THR A 33 -9.78 17.48 21.87
CA THR A 33 -9.62 16.05 22.20
C THR A 33 -8.17 15.63 22.42
N SER A 34 -7.20 16.39 21.90
CA SER A 34 -5.78 16.04 21.86
C SER A 34 -4.90 17.30 21.74
N GLY A 35 -5.08 18.24 22.67
CA GLY A 35 -4.40 19.54 22.66
C GLY A 35 -2.88 19.48 22.54
N ASP A 36 -2.22 18.46 23.12
CA ASP A 36 -0.77 18.28 22.97
C ASP A 36 -0.35 17.95 21.54
N VAL A 37 -1.14 17.14 20.82
CA VAL A 37 -0.89 16.79 19.41
C VAL A 37 -1.02 18.03 18.55
N ALA A 38 -2.07 18.84 18.78
CA ALA A 38 -2.29 20.08 18.06
C ALA A 38 -1.16 21.10 18.29
N ARG A 39 -0.78 21.34 19.56
CA ARG A 39 0.32 22.25 19.92
C ARG A 39 1.65 21.80 19.32
N TRP A 40 1.96 20.50 19.42
CA TRP A 40 3.17 19.95 18.82
C TRP A 40 3.16 20.09 17.30
N GLY A 41 2.02 19.84 16.64
CA GLY A 41 1.87 19.98 15.20
C GLY A 41 2.16 21.41 14.73
N ILE A 42 1.58 22.41 15.40
CA ILE A 42 1.81 23.83 15.10
C ILE A 42 3.29 24.19 15.30
N ALA A 43 3.90 23.75 16.39
CA ALA A 43 5.32 24.02 16.68
C ALA A 43 6.28 23.35 15.69
N ASN A 44 5.87 22.30 14.99
CA ASN A 44 6.73 21.48 14.12
C ASN A 44 6.29 21.47 12.64
N ILE A 45 5.55 22.50 12.20
CA ILE A 45 5.12 22.67 10.79
C ILE A 45 6.29 22.48 9.80
N PRO A 46 7.50 23.07 9.99
CA PRO A 46 8.59 22.89 9.05
C PRO A 46 9.05 21.43 8.90
N GLN A 47 9.11 20.68 10.00
CA GLN A 47 9.47 19.26 9.99
C GLN A 47 8.38 18.42 9.30
N LEU A 48 7.11 18.66 9.64
CA LEU A 48 5.97 17.98 9.02
C LEU A 48 5.92 18.24 7.52
N ALA A 49 6.13 19.49 7.11
CA ALA A 49 6.19 19.88 5.70
C ALA A 49 7.36 19.20 4.98
N ARG A 50 8.56 19.18 5.56
CA ARG A 50 9.72 18.50 4.97
C ARG A 50 9.43 17.01 4.75
N VAL A 51 8.99 16.29 5.78
CA VAL A 51 8.70 14.85 5.67
C VAL A 51 7.57 14.60 4.67
N GLY A 52 6.52 15.42 4.71
CA GLY A 52 5.39 15.33 3.78
C GLY A 52 5.80 15.57 2.33
N LEU A 53 6.62 16.59 2.06
CA LEU A 53 7.11 16.91 0.72
C LEU A 53 8.02 15.81 0.16
N VAL A 54 8.89 15.21 0.98
CA VAL A 54 9.71 14.06 0.57
C VAL A 54 8.81 12.89 0.21
N GLY A 55 7.82 12.56 1.05
CA GLY A 55 6.87 11.48 0.76
C GLY A 55 6.06 11.72 -0.53
N ILE A 56 5.65 12.97 -0.77
CA ILE A 56 4.99 13.36 -2.02
C ILE A 56 5.93 13.18 -3.21
N ALA A 57 7.17 13.67 -3.10
CA ALA A 57 8.14 13.65 -4.19
C ALA A 57 8.56 12.23 -4.57
N VAL A 58 8.90 11.41 -3.58
CA VAL A 58 9.48 10.09 -3.78
C VAL A 58 8.41 9.03 -4.06
N TYR A 59 7.21 9.15 -3.49
CA TYR A 59 6.18 8.11 -3.64
C TYR A 59 4.98 8.61 -4.46
N LEU A 60 4.32 9.68 -4.02
CA LEU A 60 3.04 10.07 -4.62
C LEU A 60 3.17 10.55 -6.09
N LEU A 61 4.18 11.37 -6.39
CA LEU A 61 4.39 11.91 -7.73
C LEU A 61 4.71 10.81 -8.77
N PRO A 62 5.70 9.92 -8.54
CA PRO A 62 5.92 8.75 -9.40
C PRO A 62 4.72 7.83 -9.53
N GLY A 63 3.95 7.65 -8.45
CA GLY A 63 2.68 6.92 -8.48
C GLY A 63 1.66 7.55 -9.42
N LEU A 64 1.46 8.87 -9.33
CA LEU A 64 0.57 9.63 -10.22
C LEU A 64 1.06 9.58 -11.68
N ALA A 65 2.37 9.68 -11.90
CA ALA A 65 2.97 9.61 -13.21
C ALA A 65 2.69 8.24 -13.85
N THR A 66 3.00 7.17 -13.14
CA THR A 66 2.76 5.80 -13.62
C THR A 66 1.27 5.55 -13.89
N LEU A 67 0.39 6.01 -12.99
CA LEU A 67 -1.06 5.92 -13.18
C LEU A 67 -1.52 6.66 -14.45
N ARG A 68 -0.97 7.84 -14.73
CA ARG A 68 -1.30 8.63 -15.93
C ARG A 68 -1.06 7.86 -17.23
N TRP A 69 0.05 7.12 -17.30
CA TRP A 69 0.48 6.46 -18.52
C TRP A 69 -0.10 5.05 -18.69
N LEU A 70 -0.36 4.35 -17.58
CA LEU A 70 -0.76 2.94 -17.62
C LEU A 70 -2.22 2.67 -17.25
N TRP A 71 -2.95 3.65 -16.69
CA TRP A 71 -4.38 3.47 -16.38
C TRP A 71 -5.24 3.45 -17.66
N PRO A 72 -6.25 2.56 -17.78
CA PRO A 72 -6.97 2.30 -19.04
C PRO A 72 -8.01 3.37 -19.44
N GLY A 73 -7.70 4.65 -19.30
CA GLY A 73 -8.52 5.76 -19.81
C GLY A 73 -9.86 6.00 -19.09
N VAL A 74 -10.31 5.08 -18.24
CA VAL A 74 -11.47 5.29 -17.36
C VAL A 74 -11.17 6.41 -16.37
N ARG A 75 -12.03 7.43 -16.36
CA ARG A 75 -11.84 8.62 -15.51
C ARG A 75 -11.99 8.25 -14.04
N LEU A 76 -10.90 8.37 -13.29
CA LEU A 76 -10.87 8.24 -11.84
C LEU A 76 -11.24 9.58 -11.17
N ALA A 77 -11.99 9.52 -10.07
CA ALA A 77 -12.18 10.68 -9.20
C ALA A 77 -10.83 11.14 -8.63
N TRP A 78 -10.76 12.39 -8.14
CA TRP A 78 -9.52 12.91 -7.56
C TRP A 78 -9.03 12.08 -6.36
N THR A 79 -9.94 11.67 -5.46
CA THR A 79 -9.61 10.83 -4.29
C THR A 79 -9.09 9.46 -4.70
N GLU A 80 -9.73 8.82 -5.69
CA GLU A 80 -9.26 7.54 -6.25
C GLU A 80 -7.88 7.67 -6.90
N ARG A 81 -7.59 8.77 -7.60
CA ARG A 81 -6.27 9.02 -8.21
C ARG A 81 -5.17 9.09 -7.16
N ILE A 82 -5.38 9.88 -6.11
CA ILE A 82 -4.42 9.98 -5.00
C ILE A 82 -4.25 8.61 -4.33
N ALA A 83 -5.34 7.89 -4.09
CA ALA A 83 -5.31 6.57 -3.48
C ALA A 83 -4.55 5.51 -4.29
N MET A 84 -4.83 5.42 -5.59
CA MET A 84 -4.09 4.52 -6.48
C MET A 84 -2.61 4.91 -6.53
N ALA A 85 -2.31 6.20 -6.61
CA ALA A 85 -0.95 6.69 -6.66
C ALA A 85 -0.15 6.41 -5.38
N CYS A 86 -0.77 6.42 -4.19
CA CYS A 86 -0.09 6.03 -2.95
C CYS A 86 0.45 4.59 -3.03
N GLY A 87 -0.37 3.64 -3.46
CA GLY A 87 0.05 2.23 -3.57
C GLY A 87 1.02 1.99 -4.73
N ILE A 88 0.81 2.62 -5.89
CA ILE A 88 1.75 2.54 -7.01
C ILE A 88 3.10 3.15 -6.62
N GLY A 89 3.09 4.31 -5.97
CA GLY A 89 4.28 5.01 -5.50
C GLY A 89 5.15 4.17 -4.58
N ALA A 90 4.55 3.51 -3.59
CA ALA A 90 5.25 2.59 -2.68
C ALA A 90 5.77 1.31 -3.37
N ALA A 91 5.27 0.97 -4.56
CA ALA A 91 5.71 -0.21 -5.30
C ALA A 91 6.98 0.08 -6.14
N LEU A 92 7.19 1.33 -6.54
CA LEU A 92 8.20 1.69 -7.54
C LEU A 92 9.66 1.61 -7.06
N PRO A 93 10.03 2.00 -5.82
CA PRO A 93 11.42 1.93 -5.37
C PRO A 93 12.01 0.52 -5.45
N SER A 94 11.22 -0.50 -5.12
CA SER A 94 11.64 -1.90 -5.23
C SER A 94 12.01 -2.32 -6.66
N LEU A 95 11.18 -1.96 -7.65
CA LEU A 95 11.45 -2.24 -9.06
C LEU A 95 12.62 -1.42 -9.59
N ALA A 96 12.74 -0.16 -9.17
CA ALA A 96 13.81 0.72 -9.59
C ALA A 96 15.18 0.16 -9.15
N LEU A 97 15.29 -0.33 -7.91
CA LEU A 97 16.51 -0.98 -7.44
C LEU A 97 16.75 -2.34 -8.08
N GLU A 98 15.70 -3.12 -8.34
CA GLU A 98 15.84 -4.39 -9.07
C GLU A 98 16.43 -4.16 -10.47
N VAL A 99 15.87 -3.20 -11.21
CA VAL A 99 16.36 -2.84 -12.55
C VAL A 99 17.79 -2.28 -12.48
N ALA A 100 18.08 -1.41 -11.51
CA ALA A 100 19.43 -0.88 -11.32
C ALA A 100 20.44 -1.97 -11.01
N HIS A 101 20.07 -2.97 -10.20
CA HIS A 101 20.90 -4.12 -9.89
C HIS A 101 21.21 -4.96 -11.13
N ILE A 102 20.19 -5.27 -11.94
CA ILE A 102 20.36 -6.00 -13.21
C ILE A 102 21.31 -5.24 -14.15
N LEU A 103 21.14 -3.92 -14.23
CA LEU A 103 21.97 -3.05 -15.07
C LEU A 103 23.32 -2.68 -14.44
N ARG A 104 23.59 -3.13 -13.20
CA ARG A 104 24.77 -2.79 -12.41
C ARG A 104 25.00 -1.29 -12.25
N ILE A 105 23.92 -0.52 -12.13
CA ILE A 105 23.94 0.92 -11.92
C ILE A 105 23.89 1.19 -10.41
N PRO A 106 24.93 1.81 -9.81
CA PRO A 106 24.86 2.21 -8.42
C PRO A 106 23.85 3.34 -8.25
N TRP A 107 22.83 3.12 -7.42
CA TRP A 107 21.83 4.09 -7.04
C TRP A 107 22.35 5.10 -6.02
N SER A 108 21.88 6.34 -6.10
CA SER A 108 22.37 7.45 -5.28
C SER A 108 21.35 8.60 -5.21
N ALA A 109 21.71 9.66 -4.48
CA ALA A 109 20.92 10.89 -4.40
C ALA A 109 20.62 11.53 -5.79
N PRO A 110 21.60 11.74 -6.68
CA PRO A 110 21.33 12.27 -8.03
C PRO A 110 20.33 11.44 -8.83
N LEU A 111 20.45 10.10 -8.81
CA LEU A 111 19.51 9.22 -9.52
C LEU A 111 18.10 9.26 -8.91
N THR A 112 17.99 9.44 -7.60
CA THR A 112 16.70 9.63 -6.94
C THR A 112 16.06 10.97 -7.34
N VAL A 113 16.83 12.04 -7.50
CA VAL A 113 16.33 13.31 -8.05
C VAL A 113 15.89 13.14 -9.51
N ILE A 114 16.67 12.45 -10.35
CA ILE A 114 16.31 12.15 -11.73
C ILE A 114 15.00 11.35 -11.78
N TYR A 115 14.83 10.35 -10.91
CA TYR A 115 13.60 9.58 -10.78
C TYR A 115 12.37 10.48 -10.51
N VAL A 116 12.49 11.46 -9.59
CA VAL A 116 11.42 12.44 -9.33
C VAL A 116 11.19 13.38 -10.52
N LEU A 117 12.26 13.85 -11.17
CA LEU A 117 12.16 14.73 -12.34
C LEU A 117 11.49 14.03 -13.53
N ILE A 118 11.81 12.75 -13.78
CA ILE A 118 11.14 11.93 -14.79
C ILE A 118 9.65 11.83 -14.47
N ALA A 119 9.27 11.60 -13.22
CA ALA A 119 7.87 11.57 -12.81
C ALA A 119 7.16 12.91 -13.06
N LEU A 120 7.81 14.04 -12.72
CA LEU A 120 7.28 15.38 -12.97
C LEU A 120 7.09 15.65 -14.47
N VAL A 121 8.11 15.37 -15.28
CA VAL A 121 8.04 15.52 -16.74
C VAL A 121 6.92 14.63 -17.29
N ALA A 122 6.86 13.36 -16.90
CA ALA A 122 5.82 12.42 -17.33
C ALA A 122 4.40 12.89 -16.95
N LEU A 123 4.23 13.63 -15.85
CA LEU A 123 2.95 14.19 -15.43
C LEU A 123 2.49 15.38 -16.27
N VAL A 124 3.40 16.27 -16.64
CA VAL A 124 3.08 17.48 -17.41
C VAL A 124 3.12 17.24 -18.92
N TRP A 125 3.88 16.24 -19.37
CA TRP A 125 4.03 15.91 -20.78
C TRP A 125 2.69 15.48 -21.39
N ARG A 126 2.39 16.04 -22.58
CA ARG A 126 1.14 15.83 -23.33
C ARG A 126 -0.12 16.19 -22.55
N GLN A 127 -0.25 17.46 -22.16
CA GLN A 127 -1.45 18.03 -21.53
C GLN A 127 -2.75 17.87 -22.37
N SER A 128 -2.63 17.49 -23.65
CA SER A 128 -3.72 17.29 -24.61
C SER A 128 -4.52 15.98 -24.44
N TRP A 129 -4.17 15.10 -23.49
CA TRP A 129 -4.94 13.89 -23.22
C TRP A 129 -5.95 14.11 -22.07
N PRO A 130 -7.27 14.04 -22.35
CA PRO A 130 -8.32 14.46 -21.39
C PRO A 130 -8.46 13.54 -20.17
N THR A 131 -7.76 12.41 -20.12
CA THR A 131 -7.97 11.34 -19.14
C THR A 131 -7.38 11.62 -17.76
N LEU A 132 -6.40 12.52 -17.63
CA LEU A 132 -5.74 12.77 -16.34
C LEU A 132 -5.24 14.21 -16.13
N ALA A 133 -6.04 15.22 -16.47
CA ALA A 133 -5.69 16.57 -16.07
C ALA A 133 -5.52 16.62 -14.53
N LEU A 134 -4.32 16.99 -14.07
CA LEU A 134 -3.96 17.36 -12.68
C LEU A 134 -4.69 18.64 -12.21
N ARG A 135 -5.81 18.96 -12.86
CA ARG A 135 -6.67 20.06 -12.42
C ARG A 135 -7.23 19.63 -11.07
N LEU A 136 -6.92 20.43 -10.05
CA LEU A 136 -7.70 20.44 -8.82
C LEU A 136 -9.17 20.46 -9.23
N PRO A 137 -10.02 19.64 -8.59
CA PRO A 137 -11.44 19.70 -8.90
C PRO A 137 -11.87 21.16 -8.72
N PRO A 138 -12.62 21.73 -9.68
CA PRO A 138 -13.01 23.15 -9.62
C PRO A 138 -13.81 23.46 -8.35
N THR A 139 -14.32 22.43 -7.68
CA THR A 139 -15.03 22.48 -6.41
C THR A 139 -14.54 21.34 -5.49
N ILE A 140 -14.25 21.64 -4.23
CA ILE A 140 -13.85 20.63 -3.24
C ILE A 140 -15.10 20.12 -2.53
N SER A 141 -15.57 18.92 -2.83
CA SER A 141 -16.75 18.37 -2.15
C SER A 141 -16.48 18.04 -0.67
N ASP A 142 -17.53 17.96 0.16
CA ASP A 142 -17.45 17.50 1.56
C ASP A 142 -16.74 16.15 1.68
N HIS A 143 -16.99 15.27 0.72
CA HIS A 143 -16.31 13.99 0.58
C HIS A 143 -14.78 14.16 0.43
N THR A 144 -14.34 15.06 -0.44
CA THR A 144 -12.91 15.33 -0.68
C THR A 144 -12.25 15.93 0.56
N LEU A 145 -12.98 16.79 1.27
CA LEU A 145 -12.55 17.42 2.51
C LEU A 145 -12.40 16.41 3.66
N LEU A 146 -13.35 15.49 3.81
CA LEU A 146 -13.25 14.39 4.78
C LEU A 146 -12.07 13.46 4.46
N PHE A 147 -11.91 13.11 3.18
CA PHE A 147 -10.78 12.30 2.72
C PHE A 147 -9.43 12.98 3.03
N GLY A 148 -9.25 14.24 2.63
CA GLY A 148 -8.02 14.99 2.87
C GLY A 148 -7.76 15.25 4.36
N GLY A 149 -8.81 15.63 5.11
CA GLY A 149 -8.75 15.90 6.54
C GLY A 149 -8.32 14.68 7.35
N MET A 150 -8.88 13.50 7.05
CA MET A 150 -8.47 12.25 7.67
C MET A 150 -7.00 11.90 7.36
N ILE A 151 -6.53 12.09 6.12
CA ILE A 151 -5.11 11.86 5.79
C ILE A 151 -4.21 12.81 6.58
N ALA A 152 -4.54 14.10 6.62
CA ALA A 152 -3.76 15.12 7.33
C ALA A 152 -3.73 14.85 8.83
N LEU A 153 -4.88 14.56 9.44
CA LEU A 153 -4.99 14.22 10.85
C LEU A 153 -4.18 12.96 11.18
N ALA A 154 -4.28 11.93 10.34
CA ALA A 154 -3.58 10.68 10.58
C ALA A 154 -2.07 10.82 10.34
N PHE A 155 -1.62 11.69 9.43
CA PHE A 155 -0.20 12.04 9.28
C PHE A 155 0.32 12.76 10.53
N LEU A 156 -0.41 13.76 11.02
CA LEU A 156 -0.04 14.48 12.24
C LEU A 156 0.04 13.53 13.45
N ALA A 157 -0.97 12.69 13.67
CA ALA A 157 -1.00 11.75 14.78
C ALA A 157 0.17 10.75 14.73
N ARG A 158 0.46 10.20 13.54
CA ARG A 158 1.58 9.26 13.33
C ARG A 158 2.95 9.90 13.55
N MET A 159 3.14 11.11 13.03
CA MET A 159 4.35 11.90 13.25
C MET A 159 4.53 12.25 14.73
N TYR A 160 3.44 12.63 15.41
CA TYR A 160 3.45 12.93 16.84
C TYR A 160 3.90 11.72 17.66
N ILE A 161 3.37 10.53 17.39
CA ILE A 161 3.71 9.30 18.15
C ILE A 161 5.22 9.00 18.07
N VAL A 162 5.87 9.29 16.93
CA VAL A 162 7.29 9.01 16.73
C VAL A 162 8.22 10.21 16.95
N ARG A 163 7.69 11.32 17.48
CA ARG A 163 8.41 12.61 17.57
C ARG A 163 9.79 12.49 18.23
N GLY A 164 9.88 11.70 19.31
CA GLY A 164 11.09 11.47 20.10
C GLY A 164 11.85 10.17 19.79
N LEU A 165 11.49 9.43 18.73
CA LEU A 165 12.14 8.15 18.42
C LEU A 165 13.31 8.32 17.44
N PRO A 166 14.58 8.29 17.89
CA PRO A 166 15.71 8.45 16.97
C PRO A 166 15.86 7.27 16.00
N VAL A 167 15.42 6.08 16.42
CA VAL A 167 15.50 4.81 15.69
C VAL A 167 14.18 4.04 15.82
N GLY A 168 13.95 3.08 14.93
CA GLY A 168 12.79 2.20 15.02
C GLY A 168 12.86 1.27 16.26
N MET A 169 11.70 0.89 16.78
CA MET A 169 11.60 0.10 18.03
C MET A 169 11.68 -1.41 17.76
N TRP A 170 12.16 -2.16 18.76
CA TRP A 170 12.29 -3.65 18.76
C TRP A 170 13.29 -4.21 17.71
N GLY A 171 13.49 -5.54 17.74
CA GLY A 171 14.51 -6.23 16.96
C GLY A 171 14.34 -6.12 15.44
N ASP A 172 13.11 -6.25 14.92
CA ASP A 172 12.84 -6.18 13.48
C ASP A 172 13.24 -4.82 12.90
N SER A 173 12.93 -3.72 13.59
CA SER A 173 13.29 -2.38 13.13
C SER A 173 14.79 -2.15 13.07
N TYR A 174 15.54 -2.71 14.02
CA TYR A 174 17.01 -2.66 13.98
C TYR A 174 17.54 -3.37 12.73
N HIS A 175 17.06 -4.59 12.47
CA HIS A 175 17.44 -5.35 11.28
C HIS A 175 17.07 -4.63 9.97
N HIS A 176 15.88 -4.04 9.92
CA HIS A 176 15.46 -3.23 8.77
C HIS A 176 16.33 -1.97 8.59
N THR A 177 16.78 -1.36 9.68
CA THR A 177 17.70 -0.21 9.61
C THR A 177 19.04 -0.64 9.02
N MET A 178 19.59 -1.78 9.45
CA MET A 178 20.84 -2.33 8.91
C MET A 178 20.73 -2.63 7.40
N ILE A 179 19.65 -3.30 6.95
CA ILE A 179 19.46 -3.57 5.52
C ILE A 179 19.41 -2.27 4.72
N ALA A 180 18.60 -1.30 5.16
CA ALA A 180 18.48 -0.03 4.46
C ALA A 180 19.81 0.75 4.43
N GLN A 181 20.60 0.68 5.50
CA GLN A 181 21.92 1.32 5.55
C GLN A 181 22.87 0.64 4.57
N LEU A 182 22.89 -0.70 4.53
CA LEU A 182 23.72 -1.44 3.57
C LEU A 182 23.29 -1.19 2.12
N LEU A 183 22.00 -0.97 1.84
CA LEU A 183 21.56 -0.52 0.51
C LEU A 183 22.15 0.85 0.17
N VAL A 184 22.17 1.78 1.13
CA VAL A 184 22.75 3.11 0.92
C VAL A 184 24.26 3.03 0.69
N ASP A 185 24.96 2.28 1.53
CA ASP A 185 26.43 2.16 1.50
C ASP A 185 26.94 1.48 0.22
N ASN A 186 26.16 0.54 -0.34
CA ASN A 186 26.49 -0.17 -1.57
C ASN A 186 25.91 0.49 -2.83
N GLY A 187 25.14 1.58 -2.69
CA GLY A 187 24.43 2.19 -3.81
C GLY A 187 23.41 1.23 -4.46
N GLY A 188 22.66 0.47 -3.67
CA GLY A 188 21.65 -0.48 -4.17
C GLY A 188 21.76 -1.85 -3.53
N LEU A 189 21.22 -2.87 -4.22
CA LEU A 189 21.21 -4.24 -3.71
C LEU A 189 22.62 -4.77 -3.50
N PHE A 190 22.87 -5.30 -2.29
CA PHE A 190 24.11 -5.96 -1.90
C PHE A 190 23.88 -7.46 -1.74
N THR A 191 24.96 -8.23 -1.83
CA THR A 191 24.87 -9.70 -1.81
C THR A 191 25.47 -10.34 -0.56
N SER A 192 26.28 -9.64 0.25
CA SER A 192 26.95 -10.22 1.44
C SER A 192 26.72 -9.37 2.69
N TRP A 193 26.56 -10.01 3.84
CA TRP A 193 26.46 -9.33 5.14
C TRP A 193 27.81 -9.10 5.82
N GLN A 194 28.91 -9.61 5.25
CA GLN A 194 30.23 -9.43 5.85
C GLN A 194 30.69 -7.96 5.73
N PRO A 195 31.41 -7.42 6.74
CA PRO A 195 31.83 -8.06 8.00
C PRO A 195 30.78 -7.99 9.14
N TYR A 196 29.61 -7.39 8.90
CA TYR A 196 28.59 -7.12 9.93
C TYR A 196 27.93 -8.37 10.52
N ALA A 197 27.80 -9.43 9.72
CA ALA A 197 27.38 -10.74 10.18
C ALA A 197 28.09 -11.86 9.40
N PRO A 198 28.29 -13.05 9.99
CA PRO A 198 28.88 -14.20 9.31
C PRO A 198 27.90 -14.87 8.32
N LEU A 199 27.13 -14.08 7.58
CA LEU A 199 26.19 -14.51 6.55
C LEU A 199 26.71 -14.10 5.17
N ARG A 200 27.01 -15.08 4.32
CA ARG A 200 27.62 -14.82 3.00
C ARG A 200 26.63 -14.26 1.97
N THR A 201 25.32 -14.42 2.19
CA THR A 201 24.28 -14.09 1.22
C THR A 201 23.14 -13.28 1.84
N PHE A 202 22.79 -12.14 1.25
CA PHE A 202 21.55 -11.42 1.58
C PHE A 202 20.37 -12.06 0.85
N THR A 203 19.43 -12.66 1.59
CA THR A 203 18.32 -13.48 1.05
C THR A 203 16.98 -13.13 1.70
N TYR A 204 16.63 -11.85 1.63
CA TYR A 204 15.39 -11.30 2.20
C TYR A 204 14.68 -10.40 1.18
N HIS A 205 13.37 -10.20 1.33
CA HIS A 205 12.66 -9.17 0.57
C HIS A 205 13.17 -7.79 0.97
N PHE A 206 13.38 -6.91 -0.01
CA PHE A 206 14.05 -5.62 0.22
C PHE A 206 13.17 -4.41 -0.05
N GLY A 207 11.94 -4.60 -0.53
CA GLY A 207 11.16 -3.50 -1.10
C GLY A 207 10.85 -2.36 -0.12
N PHE A 208 10.58 -2.66 1.16
CA PHE A 208 10.46 -1.60 2.18
C PHE A 208 11.79 -0.87 2.42
N HIS A 209 12.91 -1.60 2.41
CA HIS A 209 14.24 -0.99 2.59
C HIS A 209 14.61 -0.10 1.41
N ALA A 210 14.16 -0.44 0.20
CA ALA A 210 14.24 0.44 -0.96
C ALA A 210 13.47 1.74 -0.75
N ASP A 211 12.26 1.68 -0.19
CA ASP A 211 11.50 2.89 0.16
C ASP A 211 12.29 3.77 1.14
N VAL A 212 12.92 3.18 2.16
CA VAL A 212 13.74 3.90 3.14
C VAL A 212 14.98 4.52 2.48
N ALA A 213 15.68 3.77 1.63
CA ALA A 213 16.87 4.25 0.92
C ALA A 213 16.53 5.42 -0.01
N PHE A 214 15.40 5.36 -0.74
CA PHE A 214 14.93 6.46 -1.57
C PHE A 214 14.57 7.70 -0.76
N PHE A 215 13.94 7.52 0.41
CA PHE A 215 13.69 8.64 1.33
C PHE A 215 15.00 9.29 1.78
N HIS A 216 15.99 8.48 2.18
CA HIS A 216 17.32 8.95 2.57
C HIS A 216 18.01 9.69 1.42
N TRP A 217 18.14 9.07 0.25
CA TRP A 217 18.81 9.64 -0.92
C TRP A 217 18.19 10.95 -1.39
N PHE A 218 16.87 11.10 -1.29
CA PHE A 218 16.22 12.37 -1.66
C PHE A 218 16.34 13.45 -0.58
N SER A 219 16.23 13.08 0.70
CA SER A 219 16.09 14.05 1.80
C SER A 219 17.38 14.38 2.55
N GLY A 220 18.40 13.53 2.42
CA GLY A 220 19.64 13.54 3.21
C GLY A 220 19.44 13.18 4.70
N VAL A 221 18.23 12.76 5.11
CA VAL A 221 17.98 12.35 6.51
C VAL A 221 18.65 11.01 6.77
N GLU A 222 19.37 10.87 7.89
CA GLU A 222 20.04 9.62 8.27
C GLU A 222 19.09 8.41 8.22
N VAL A 223 19.61 7.25 7.79
CA VAL A 223 18.81 6.03 7.55
C VAL A 223 17.96 5.61 8.75
N PRO A 224 18.44 5.61 10.01
CA PRO A 224 17.61 5.20 11.14
C PRO A 224 16.35 6.06 11.31
N ARG A 225 16.46 7.37 11.05
CA ARG A 225 15.33 8.30 11.13
C ARG A 225 14.47 8.24 9.86
N SER A 226 15.08 8.06 8.69
CA SER A 226 14.38 7.81 7.43
C SER A 226 13.48 6.57 7.53
N LEU A 227 13.94 5.50 8.18
CA LEU A 227 13.13 4.29 8.40
C LEU A 227 11.84 4.58 9.18
N VAL A 228 11.94 5.35 10.26
CA VAL A 228 10.78 5.74 11.07
C VAL A 228 9.81 6.59 10.25
N TYR A 229 10.31 7.58 9.50
CA TYR A 229 9.48 8.47 8.69
C TYR A 229 8.81 7.73 7.52
N THR A 230 9.53 6.89 6.79
CA THR A 230 8.97 6.05 5.72
C THR A 230 7.90 5.11 6.28
N GLY A 231 8.16 4.49 7.43
CA GLY A 231 7.17 3.63 8.10
C GLY A 231 5.87 4.38 8.45
N GLN A 232 5.97 5.61 8.95
CA GLN A 232 4.77 6.43 9.21
C GLN A 232 4.09 6.90 7.93
N TRP A 233 4.84 7.26 6.89
CA TRP A 233 4.29 7.62 5.59
C TRP A 233 3.47 6.47 5.00
N LEU A 234 4.02 5.25 5.01
CA LEU A 234 3.32 4.05 4.58
C LEU A 234 2.11 3.74 5.48
N SER A 235 2.23 3.98 6.79
CA SER A 235 1.08 3.88 7.70
C SER A 235 -0.03 4.85 7.30
N VAL A 236 0.28 6.09 6.91
CA VAL A 236 -0.72 7.02 6.34
C VAL A 236 -1.29 6.51 5.04
N ALA A 237 -0.44 5.98 4.15
CA ALA A 237 -0.86 5.48 2.85
C ALA A 237 -1.88 4.33 2.94
N THR A 238 -1.99 3.61 4.06
CA THR A 238 -3.03 2.57 4.24
C THR A 238 -4.45 3.12 4.19
N LEU A 239 -4.67 4.37 4.60
CA LEU A 239 -5.98 5.03 4.55
C LEU A 239 -6.51 5.11 3.11
N PRO A 240 -5.83 5.85 2.20
CA PRO A 240 -6.35 6.04 0.86
C PRO A 240 -6.35 4.74 0.03
N VAL A 241 -5.39 3.83 0.19
CA VAL A 241 -5.42 2.54 -0.56
C VAL A 241 -6.59 1.64 -0.11
N THR A 242 -6.96 1.67 1.18
CA THR A 242 -8.15 0.97 1.67
C THR A 242 -9.43 1.61 1.14
N TYR A 243 -9.45 2.94 1.05
CA TYR A 243 -10.55 3.68 0.43
C TYR A 243 -10.78 3.20 -1.00
N VAL A 244 -9.77 3.19 -1.89
CA VAL A 244 -10.00 2.86 -3.31
C VAL A 244 -10.38 1.40 -3.51
N PHE A 245 -9.81 0.47 -2.73
CA PHE A 245 -10.18 -0.93 -2.79
C PHE A 245 -11.63 -1.16 -2.32
N THR A 246 -12.01 -0.58 -1.18
CA THR A 246 -13.39 -0.66 -0.69
C THR A 246 -14.36 -0.01 -1.66
N ARG A 247 -13.98 1.12 -2.26
CA ARG A 247 -14.79 1.79 -3.28
C ARG A 247 -15.01 0.91 -4.51
N ARG A 248 -13.97 0.20 -4.95
CA ARG A 248 -14.01 -0.74 -6.08
C ARG A 248 -14.95 -1.92 -5.83
N LEU A 249 -14.98 -2.45 -4.61
CA LEU A 249 -15.84 -3.57 -4.23
C LEU A 249 -17.29 -3.15 -4.00
N SER A 250 -17.49 -2.07 -3.23
CA SER A 250 -18.83 -1.64 -2.79
C SER A 250 -19.58 -0.82 -3.83
N GLY A 251 -18.86 -0.04 -4.63
CA GLY A 251 -19.45 0.99 -5.49
C GLY A 251 -19.90 2.25 -4.73
N SER A 252 -19.50 2.44 -3.47
CA SER A 252 -19.96 3.55 -2.61
C SER A 252 -18.80 4.32 -1.97
N ASP A 253 -18.80 5.64 -2.16
CA ASP A 253 -17.83 6.57 -1.56
C ASP A 253 -17.96 6.63 -0.03
N THR A 254 -19.20 6.61 0.47
CA THR A 254 -19.48 6.57 1.91
C THR A 254 -18.89 5.33 2.58
N VAL A 255 -19.09 4.15 1.99
CA VAL A 255 -18.52 2.89 2.53
C VAL A 255 -16.99 2.93 2.50
N ALA A 256 -16.42 3.54 1.46
CA ALA A 256 -14.97 3.73 1.35
C ALA A 256 -14.41 4.69 2.43
N LEU A 257 -15.08 5.82 2.71
CA LEU A 257 -14.69 6.70 3.82
C LEU A 257 -14.78 5.99 5.18
N TRP A 258 -15.81 5.19 5.41
CA TRP A 258 -15.91 4.39 6.63
C TRP A 258 -14.76 3.39 6.76
N SER A 259 -14.39 2.71 5.68
CA SER A 259 -13.22 1.81 5.71
C SER A 259 -11.93 2.54 6.08
N MET A 260 -11.78 3.77 5.58
CA MET A 260 -10.62 4.61 5.85
C MET A 260 -10.60 5.07 7.31
N LEU A 261 -11.76 5.45 7.86
CA LEU A 261 -11.91 5.79 9.28
C LEU A 261 -11.57 4.59 10.18
N LEU A 262 -12.13 3.42 9.87
CA LEU A 262 -11.94 2.21 10.65
C LEU A 262 -10.46 1.77 10.67
N VAL A 263 -9.81 1.74 9.49
CA VAL A 263 -8.40 1.38 9.37
C VAL A 263 -7.47 2.44 9.97
N GLY A 264 -7.80 3.72 9.81
CA GLY A 264 -6.91 4.81 10.21
C GLY A 264 -6.95 5.15 11.69
N PHE A 265 -8.10 4.98 12.35
CA PHE A 265 -8.34 5.53 13.68
C PHE A 265 -9.00 4.56 14.67
N VAL A 266 -9.71 3.54 14.17
CA VAL A 266 -10.41 2.60 15.05
C VAL A 266 -9.56 1.36 15.30
N ASN A 267 -8.97 0.76 14.28
CA ASN A 267 -8.19 -0.46 14.44
C ASN A 267 -6.80 -0.15 14.99
N ILE A 268 -6.29 -1.07 15.83
CA ILE A 268 -4.93 -0.98 16.39
C ILE A 268 -3.89 -1.02 15.26
N GLN A 269 -4.08 -1.93 14.30
CA GLN A 269 -3.27 -2.01 13.09
C GLN A 269 -3.91 -1.20 11.97
N PRO A 270 -3.12 -0.46 11.17
CA PRO A 270 -1.65 -0.56 11.05
C PRO A 270 -0.86 0.48 11.87
N ALA A 271 -1.51 1.36 12.63
CA ALA A 271 -0.81 2.40 13.38
C ALA A 271 0.19 1.81 14.40
N TYR A 272 -0.16 0.67 15.00
CA TYR A 272 0.67 0.00 16.00
C TYR A 272 1.86 -0.77 15.41
N TYR A 273 1.96 -0.98 14.10
CA TYR A 273 3.12 -1.66 13.49
C TYR A 273 4.46 -0.98 13.77
N VAL A 274 4.45 0.33 14.03
CA VAL A 274 5.63 1.08 14.49
C VAL A 274 6.24 0.47 15.76
N ASN A 275 5.40 -0.07 16.66
CA ASN A 275 5.84 -0.72 17.89
C ASN A 275 6.43 -2.10 17.66
N TRP A 276 6.20 -2.77 16.54
CA TRP A 276 6.71 -4.12 16.30
C TRP A 276 7.74 -4.20 15.18
N GLY A 277 8.02 -3.08 14.52
CA GLY A 277 8.90 -3.07 13.34
C GLY A 277 8.32 -3.82 12.14
N ARG A 278 6.99 -4.03 12.08
CA ARG A 278 6.29 -4.74 10.98
C ARG A 278 6.19 -3.91 9.69
N TYR A 279 7.25 -3.20 9.36
CA TYR A 279 7.28 -2.24 8.27
C TYR A 279 7.26 -2.89 6.88
N THR A 280 7.91 -4.04 6.72
CA THR A 280 7.86 -4.77 5.44
C THR A 280 6.44 -5.25 5.14
N GLN A 281 5.73 -5.76 6.16
CA GLN A 281 4.33 -6.17 6.03
C GLN A 281 3.44 -4.96 5.75
N LEU A 282 3.67 -3.83 6.44
CA LEU A 282 2.98 -2.57 6.18
C LEU A 282 3.14 -2.12 4.72
N ALA A 283 4.36 -2.11 4.19
CA ALA A 283 4.63 -1.76 2.79
C ALA A 283 3.84 -2.69 1.83
N GLY A 284 3.89 -4.00 2.08
CA GLY A 284 3.11 -4.97 1.30
C GLY A 284 1.60 -4.69 1.37
N GLN A 285 1.06 -4.35 2.54
CA GLN A 285 -0.35 -4.03 2.75
C GLN A 285 -0.76 -2.65 2.18
N VAL A 286 0.18 -1.76 1.90
CA VAL A 286 -0.09 -0.53 1.13
C VAL A 286 -0.23 -0.84 -0.37
N VAL A 287 0.65 -1.69 -0.90
CA VAL A 287 0.67 -2.09 -2.32
C VAL A 287 -0.50 -3.01 -2.67
N LEU A 288 -0.84 -3.95 -1.77
CA LEU A 288 -1.83 -5.00 -2.00
C LEU A 288 -3.21 -4.49 -2.49
N PRO A 289 -3.90 -3.54 -1.82
CA PRO A 289 -5.24 -3.14 -2.24
C PRO A 289 -5.25 -2.52 -3.64
N VAL A 290 -4.21 -1.77 -3.99
CA VAL A 290 -4.04 -1.16 -5.31
C VAL A 290 -3.72 -2.21 -6.37
N LEU A 291 -2.86 -3.18 -6.05
CA LEU A 291 -2.63 -4.36 -6.90
C LEU A 291 -3.94 -5.09 -7.20
N LEU A 292 -4.76 -5.36 -6.18
CA LEU A 292 -6.04 -6.04 -6.36
C LEU A 292 -6.97 -5.23 -7.28
N VAL A 293 -7.00 -3.90 -7.15
CA VAL A 293 -7.75 -3.02 -8.06
C VAL A 293 -7.23 -3.14 -9.50
N CYS A 294 -5.92 -3.11 -9.71
CA CYS A 294 -5.31 -3.28 -11.05
C CYS A 294 -5.69 -4.63 -11.68
N TRP A 295 -5.61 -5.73 -10.93
CA TRP A 295 -6.03 -7.05 -11.37
C TRP A 295 -7.52 -7.10 -11.72
N MET A 296 -8.39 -6.59 -10.85
CA MET A 296 -9.84 -6.51 -11.11
C MET A 296 -10.14 -5.71 -12.38
N VAL A 297 -9.38 -4.65 -12.67
CA VAL A 297 -9.54 -3.86 -13.90
C VAL A 297 -9.15 -4.66 -15.14
N VAL A 298 -8.04 -5.40 -15.10
CA VAL A 298 -7.63 -6.26 -16.23
C VAL A 298 -8.63 -7.40 -16.44
N LEU A 299 -9.07 -8.07 -15.38
CA LEU A 299 -9.98 -9.22 -15.48
C LEU A 299 -11.38 -8.82 -15.97
N GLU A 300 -11.85 -7.61 -15.64
CA GLU A 300 -13.16 -7.11 -16.06
C GLU A 300 -13.15 -6.31 -17.38
N ALA A 301 -11.98 -6.00 -17.95
CA ALA A 301 -11.88 -5.20 -19.16
C ALA A 301 -12.63 -5.85 -20.34
N ARG A 302 -13.30 -5.06 -21.17
CA ARG A 302 -13.89 -5.57 -22.43
C ARG A 302 -12.86 -5.63 -23.55
N GLU A 303 -11.96 -4.65 -23.58
CA GLU A 303 -10.93 -4.52 -24.61
C GLU A 303 -9.57 -4.94 -24.07
N ARG A 304 -8.74 -5.52 -24.94
CA ARG A 304 -7.37 -5.87 -24.62
C ARG A 304 -6.49 -4.64 -24.75
N SER A 305 -5.95 -4.18 -23.62
CA SER A 305 -4.94 -3.13 -23.59
C SER A 305 -3.74 -3.59 -22.79
N TRP A 306 -2.55 -3.40 -23.33
CA TRP A 306 -1.29 -3.77 -22.66
C TRP A 306 -1.02 -2.90 -21.43
N ARG A 307 -1.55 -1.68 -21.38
CA ARG A 307 -1.30 -0.70 -20.30
C ARG A 307 -1.73 -1.18 -18.91
N PRO A 308 -3.01 -1.56 -18.68
CA PRO A 308 -3.43 -2.08 -17.38
C PRO A 308 -2.77 -3.43 -17.05
N ILE A 309 -2.42 -4.24 -18.06
CA ILE A 309 -1.66 -5.48 -17.86
C ILE A 309 -0.26 -5.16 -17.34
N ALA A 310 0.44 -4.21 -17.96
CA ALA A 310 1.77 -3.77 -17.52
C ALA A 310 1.72 -3.20 -16.10
N LEU A 311 0.73 -2.38 -15.78
CA LEU A 311 0.55 -1.86 -14.42
C LEU A 311 0.33 -2.99 -13.40
N ALA A 312 -0.56 -3.95 -13.70
CA ALA A 312 -0.80 -5.09 -12.82
C ALA A 312 0.46 -5.97 -12.68
N ALA A 313 1.23 -6.15 -13.75
CA ALA A 313 2.47 -6.93 -13.74
C ALA A 313 3.55 -6.26 -12.88
N MET A 314 3.75 -4.95 -13.04
CA MET A 314 4.65 -4.15 -12.21
C MET A 314 4.27 -4.26 -10.73
N MET A 315 3.00 -4.01 -10.39
CA MET A 315 2.52 -4.11 -9.01
C MET A 315 2.73 -5.52 -8.43
N THR A 316 2.51 -6.56 -9.23
CA THR A 316 2.68 -7.97 -8.82
C THR A 316 4.15 -8.29 -8.56
N ALA A 317 5.06 -7.85 -9.44
CA ALA A 317 6.49 -7.98 -9.23
C ALA A 317 6.95 -7.24 -7.97
N SER A 318 6.54 -5.97 -7.80
CA SER A 318 6.85 -5.19 -6.60
C SER A 318 6.38 -5.88 -5.32
N LEU A 319 5.14 -6.40 -5.28
CA LEU A 319 4.64 -7.07 -4.08
C LEU A 319 5.49 -8.30 -3.73
N ALA A 320 5.96 -9.04 -4.73
CA ALA A 320 6.87 -10.18 -4.54
C ALA A 320 8.25 -9.76 -4.02
N LEU A 321 8.73 -8.57 -4.37
CA LEU A 321 9.98 -7.99 -3.85
C LEU A 321 9.82 -7.31 -2.48
N ILE A 322 8.58 -6.98 -2.09
CA ILE A 322 8.26 -6.28 -0.84
C ILE A 322 7.93 -7.26 0.30
N HIS A 323 7.08 -8.26 0.07
CA HIS A 323 6.69 -9.18 1.15
C HIS A 323 6.01 -10.48 0.69
N TYR A 324 6.65 -11.62 0.94
CA TYR A 324 6.17 -12.94 0.48
C TYR A 324 4.81 -13.36 1.06
N ILE A 325 4.57 -13.16 2.36
CA ILE A 325 3.26 -13.52 2.97
C ILE A 325 2.12 -12.67 2.37
N VAL A 326 2.39 -11.41 2.02
CA VAL A 326 1.34 -10.55 1.45
C VAL A 326 1.04 -10.94 -0.01
N VAL A 327 2.02 -11.52 -0.73
CA VAL A 327 1.75 -12.18 -2.02
C VAL A 327 0.74 -13.31 -1.85
N LEU A 328 0.85 -14.14 -0.81
CA LEU A 328 -0.14 -15.18 -0.53
C LEU A 328 -1.53 -14.57 -0.29
N PHE A 329 -1.61 -13.44 0.42
CA PHE A 329 -2.89 -12.74 0.62
C PHE A 329 -3.50 -12.31 -0.71
N ALA A 330 -2.68 -11.82 -1.65
CA ALA A 330 -3.13 -11.47 -3.00
C ALA A 330 -3.62 -12.71 -3.77
N ILE A 331 -2.86 -13.81 -3.74
CA ILE A 331 -3.22 -15.07 -4.42
C ILE A 331 -4.57 -15.58 -3.93
N LEU A 332 -4.79 -15.62 -2.62
CA LEU A 332 -6.05 -16.10 -2.03
C LEU A 332 -7.24 -15.22 -2.46
N PHE A 333 -7.10 -13.89 -2.41
CA PHE A 333 -8.15 -12.99 -2.87
C PHE A 333 -8.42 -13.15 -4.37
N LEU A 334 -7.38 -13.15 -5.20
CA LEU A 334 -7.50 -13.24 -6.65
C LEU A 334 -8.10 -14.59 -7.09
N SER A 335 -7.78 -15.67 -6.38
CA SER A 335 -8.38 -16.99 -6.59
C SER A 335 -9.88 -16.97 -6.27
N ALA A 336 -10.26 -16.44 -5.10
CA ALA A 336 -11.67 -16.29 -4.72
C ALA A 336 -12.44 -15.37 -5.69
N TYR A 337 -11.81 -14.29 -6.14
CA TYR A 337 -12.38 -13.35 -7.10
C TYR A 337 -12.56 -13.99 -8.49
N PHE A 338 -11.57 -14.73 -8.99
CA PHE A 338 -11.65 -15.49 -10.23
C PHE A 338 -12.77 -16.52 -10.19
N ILE A 339 -12.84 -17.33 -9.12
CA ILE A 339 -13.95 -18.28 -8.90
C ILE A 339 -15.28 -17.54 -8.89
N GLY A 340 -15.36 -16.40 -8.19
CA GLY A 340 -16.57 -15.56 -8.17
C GLY A 340 -16.99 -15.04 -9.54
N LEU A 341 -16.06 -14.70 -10.43
CA LEU A 341 -16.36 -14.33 -11.81
C LEU A 341 -16.94 -15.51 -12.60
N VAL A 342 -16.30 -16.68 -12.54
CA VAL A 342 -16.69 -17.88 -13.29
C VAL A 342 -18.02 -18.45 -12.80
N VAL A 343 -18.24 -18.53 -11.49
CA VAL A 343 -19.51 -19.04 -10.92
C VAL A 343 -20.70 -18.16 -11.31
N ARG A 344 -20.49 -16.85 -11.42
CA ARG A 344 -21.58 -15.91 -11.77
C ARG A 344 -21.93 -15.92 -13.25
N GLU A 345 -20.95 -16.12 -14.12
CA GLU A 345 -21.16 -16.27 -15.56
C GLU A 345 -20.38 -17.51 -16.03
N PRO A 346 -20.94 -18.72 -15.87
CA PRO A 346 -20.24 -19.99 -16.14
C PRO A 346 -20.08 -20.21 -17.65
N ARG A 347 -19.15 -19.47 -18.25
CA ARG A 347 -18.79 -19.54 -19.66
C ARG A 347 -17.33 -19.92 -19.77
N LEU A 348 -17.04 -21.00 -20.50
CA LEU A 348 -15.68 -21.46 -20.74
C LEU A 348 -14.81 -20.37 -21.41
N SER A 349 -15.40 -19.57 -22.30
CA SER A 349 -14.71 -18.44 -22.94
C SER A 349 -14.25 -17.38 -21.94
N LEU A 350 -15.10 -17.04 -20.95
CA LEU A 350 -14.75 -16.10 -19.89
C LEU A 350 -13.63 -16.67 -19.01
N ALA A 351 -13.74 -17.93 -18.57
CA ALA A 351 -12.72 -18.58 -17.76
C ALA A 351 -11.36 -18.63 -18.49
N ARG A 352 -11.36 -19.02 -19.77
CA ARG A 352 -10.17 -19.05 -20.63
C ARG A 352 -9.56 -17.65 -20.78
N GLU A 353 -10.39 -16.63 -21.05
CA GLU A 353 -9.90 -15.26 -21.20
C GLU A 353 -9.31 -14.71 -19.90
N SER A 354 -9.98 -14.92 -18.76
CA SER A 354 -9.48 -14.53 -17.45
C SER A 354 -8.16 -15.25 -17.11
N MET A 355 -8.00 -16.52 -17.49
CA MET A 355 -6.75 -17.26 -17.33
C MET A 355 -5.63 -16.69 -18.21
N LEU A 356 -5.90 -16.42 -19.49
CA LEU A 356 -4.92 -15.81 -20.40
C LEU A 356 -4.49 -14.42 -19.93
N ARG A 357 -5.41 -13.61 -19.42
CA ARG A 357 -5.11 -12.30 -18.83
C ARG A 357 -4.27 -12.42 -17.56
N SER A 358 -4.57 -13.41 -16.72
CA SER A 358 -3.77 -13.71 -15.52
C SER A 358 -2.35 -14.11 -15.91
N LEU A 359 -2.17 -14.97 -16.92
CA LEU A 359 -0.85 -15.33 -17.45
C LEU A 359 -0.13 -14.10 -18.04
N ALA A 360 -0.83 -13.23 -18.76
CA ALA A 360 -0.26 -11.99 -19.30
C ALA A 360 0.21 -11.01 -18.22
N ILE A 361 -0.28 -11.14 -16.98
CA ILE A 361 0.22 -10.39 -15.81
C ILE A 361 1.37 -11.14 -15.14
N VAL A 362 1.17 -12.43 -14.84
CA VAL A 362 2.08 -13.24 -14.02
C VAL A 362 3.42 -13.47 -14.71
N VAL A 363 3.43 -13.75 -16.02
CA VAL A 363 4.69 -14.00 -16.76
C VAL A 363 5.63 -12.78 -16.69
N PRO A 364 5.23 -11.56 -17.11
CA PRO A 364 6.11 -10.41 -16.98
C PRO A 364 6.41 -10.04 -15.53
N ALA A 365 5.46 -10.22 -14.60
CA ALA A 365 5.73 -9.99 -13.18
C ALA A 365 6.83 -10.93 -12.64
N PHE A 366 6.78 -12.21 -13.03
CA PHE A 366 7.79 -13.19 -12.67
C PHE A 366 9.14 -12.84 -13.30
N VAL A 367 9.18 -12.47 -14.59
CA VAL A 367 10.43 -12.03 -15.23
C VAL A 367 11.06 -10.86 -14.47
N LEU A 368 10.27 -9.86 -14.09
CA LEU A 368 10.75 -8.68 -13.35
C LEU A 368 11.25 -9.01 -11.94
N ALA A 369 10.61 -9.94 -11.23
CA ALA A 369 11.00 -10.29 -9.86
C ALA A 369 12.02 -11.44 -9.76
N SER A 370 12.17 -12.22 -10.84
CA SER A 370 12.95 -13.45 -10.84
C SER A 370 14.43 -13.28 -10.46
N PRO A 371 15.15 -12.21 -10.82
CA PRO A 371 16.58 -12.10 -10.48
C PRO A 371 16.79 -12.10 -8.96
N TRP A 372 16.00 -11.32 -8.21
CA TRP A 372 16.07 -11.37 -6.75
C TRP A 372 15.44 -12.61 -6.12
N LEU A 373 14.33 -13.11 -6.67
CA LEU A 373 13.72 -14.34 -6.16
C LEU A 373 14.68 -15.52 -6.27
N TRP A 374 15.46 -15.59 -7.35
CA TRP A 374 16.52 -16.59 -7.52
C TRP A 374 17.61 -16.45 -6.44
N ASN A 375 18.06 -15.23 -6.16
CA ASN A 375 19.00 -14.97 -5.07
C ASN A 375 18.44 -15.43 -3.71
N THR A 376 17.16 -15.20 -3.46
CA THR A 376 16.49 -15.63 -2.21
C THR A 376 16.40 -17.17 -2.10
N LEU A 377 16.08 -17.86 -3.20
CA LEU A 377 15.96 -19.32 -3.24
C LEU A 377 17.30 -20.04 -3.00
N ASN A 378 18.41 -19.43 -3.40
CA ASN A 378 19.75 -19.95 -3.12
C ASN A 378 20.20 -19.76 -1.66
N GLY A 379 19.37 -19.13 -0.83
CA GLY A 379 19.61 -18.95 0.61
C GLY A 379 19.06 -20.06 1.50
N TYR A 380 19.10 -19.82 2.80
CA TYR A 380 18.56 -20.71 3.83
C TYR A 380 17.03 -20.79 3.85
N LEU A 381 16.32 -20.04 2.99
CA LEU A 381 14.86 -19.99 2.97
C LEU A 381 14.24 -21.38 2.74
N LEU A 382 14.80 -22.18 1.82
CA LEU A 382 14.32 -23.55 1.57
C LEU A 382 14.55 -24.46 2.78
N GLN A 383 15.64 -24.27 3.52
CA GLN A 383 15.91 -25.03 4.73
C GLN A 383 14.98 -24.61 5.88
N ILE A 384 14.69 -23.31 6.02
CA ILE A 384 13.73 -22.79 7.01
C ILE A 384 12.31 -23.27 6.68
N ALA A 385 11.89 -23.18 5.41
CA ALA A 385 10.59 -23.68 4.96
C ALA A 385 10.46 -25.18 5.18
N ASN A 386 11.48 -25.97 4.85
CA ASN A 386 11.53 -27.39 5.16
C ASN A 386 11.47 -27.64 6.67
N ASN A 387 12.14 -26.83 7.48
CA ASN A 387 12.05 -26.95 8.94
C ASN A 387 10.64 -26.64 9.45
N PHE A 388 9.92 -25.65 8.91
CA PHE A 388 8.53 -25.37 9.30
C PHE A 388 7.55 -26.45 8.87
N VAL A 389 7.73 -27.04 7.68
CA VAL A 389 6.83 -28.09 7.16
C VAL A 389 7.15 -29.45 7.76
N ALA A 390 8.43 -29.74 8.05
CA ALA A 390 8.88 -31.01 8.63
C ALA A 390 8.81 -31.03 10.16
N GLN A 391 8.82 -29.88 10.84
CA GLN A 391 8.65 -29.84 12.29
C GLN A 391 7.19 -30.14 12.66
N LYS A 392 6.97 -31.33 13.22
CA LYS A 392 5.96 -31.49 14.27
C LYS A 392 6.39 -30.57 15.40
N ALA A 393 5.82 -29.36 15.47
CA ALA A 393 6.09 -28.45 16.58
C ALA A 393 5.93 -29.25 17.89
N PRO A 394 6.92 -29.20 18.82
CA PRO A 394 6.85 -29.98 20.04
C PRO A 394 5.50 -29.76 20.73
N SER A 395 4.85 -30.82 21.22
CA SER A 395 3.53 -30.71 21.86
C SER A 395 3.53 -29.66 22.98
N ALA A 396 4.64 -29.50 23.69
CA ALA A 396 4.87 -28.45 24.67
C ALA A 396 4.83 -27.02 24.08
N TYR A 397 5.42 -26.80 22.91
CA TYR A 397 5.38 -25.50 22.20
C TYR A 397 3.97 -25.17 21.72
N ILE A 398 3.24 -26.16 21.19
CA ILE A 398 1.83 -25.98 20.79
C ILE A 398 0.97 -25.71 22.01
N ALA A 399 1.15 -26.44 23.11
CA ALA A 399 0.41 -26.27 24.35
C ALA A 399 0.67 -24.90 24.99
N GLU A 400 1.92 -24.43 25.02
CA GLU A 400 2.29 -23.11 25.51
C GLU A 400 1.63 -22.01 24.66
N ARG A 401 1.71 -22.11 23.32
CA ARG A 401 1.09 -21.16 22.40
C ARG A 401 -0.45 -21.17 22.47
N ALA A 402 -1.06 -22.33 22.71
CA ALA A 402 -2.50 -22.49 22.87
C ALA A 402 -2.99 -22.01 24.25
N ALA A 403 -2.12 -22.04 25.27
CA ALA A 403 -2.39 -21.51 26.61
C ALA A 403 -2.24 -19.99 26.70
N LEU A 404 -1.58 -19.35 25.72
CA LEU A 404 -1.61 -17.90 25.58
C LEU A 404 -3.07 -17.46 25.40
N GLN A 405 -3.49 -16.44 26.16
CA GLN A 405 -4.82 -15.85 26.01
C GLN A 405 -5.08 -15.55 24.54
N SER A 406 -6.26 -15.95 24.05
CA SER A 406 -6.64 -15.63 22.69
C SER A 406 -6.56 -14.11 22.52
N VAL A 407 -5.68 -13.71 21.63
CA VAL A 407 -5.38 -12.30 21.39
C VAL A 407 -6.54 -11.64 20.62
N ALA A 408 -7.37 -12.46 19.96
CA ALA A 408 -8.47 -12.04 19.12
C ALA A 408 -9.47 -11.09 19.82
N PRO A 409 -9.99 -11.32 21.04
CA PRO A 409 -10.92 -10.39 21.69
C PRO A 409 -10.28 -9.04 22.08
N PHE A 410 -8.96 -9.00 22.33
CA PHE A 410 -8.26 -7.75 22.67
C PHE A 410 -8.02 -6.87 21.45
N TYR A 411 -7.71 -7.46 20.29
CA TYR A 411 -7.42 -6.73 19.05
C TYR A 411 -8.64 -6.58 18.13
N VAL A 412 -9.59 -7.50 18.18
CA VAL A 412 -10.90 -7.41 17.52
C VAL A 412 -11.87 -6.80 18.51
N LYS A 413 -12.10 -5.49 18.37
CA LYS A 413 -13.05 -4.77 19.22
C LYS A 413 -14.40 -5.48 19.18
N THR A 414 -14.91 -5.94 20.33
CA THR A 414 -16.10 -6.80 20.41
C THR A 414 -17.32 -6.22 19.70
N TRP A 415 -17.48 -4.89 19.70
CA TRP A 415 -18.57 -4.19 19.01
C TRP A 415 -18.44 -4.18 17.47
N LEU A 416 -17.24 -4.36 16.90
CA LEU A 416 -17.05 -4.45 15.46
C LEU A 416 -17.58 -5.76 14.88
N ILE A 417 -17.59 -6.83 15.67
CA ILE A 417 -18.07 -8.15 15.25
C ILE A 417 -19.55 -8.10 14.82
N PRO A 418 -20.51 -7.65 15.65
CA PRO A 418 -21.91 -7.57 15.22
C PRO A 418 -22.10 -6.60 14.04
N CYS A 419 -21.34 -5.51 13.95
CA CYS A 419 -21.35 -4.62 12.78
C CYS A 419 -20.90 -5.35 11.50
N ALA A 420 -19.84 -6.16 11.58
CA ALA A 420 -19.37 -6.96 10.45
C ALA A 420 -20.40 -8.02 10.03
N VAL A 421 -21.01 -8.72 11.00
CA VAL A 421 -22.09 -9.69 10.73
C VAL A 421 -23.28 -9.00 10.06
N GLY A 422 -23.73 -7.85 10.58
CA GLY A 422 -24.80 -7.06 9.96
C GLY A 422 -24.44 -6.61 8.53
N GLY A 423 -23.18 -6.24 8.30
CA GLY A 423 -22.66 -5.93 6.96
C GLY A 423 -22.70 -7.11 6.00
N VAL A 424 -22.37 -8.32 6.45
CA VAL A 424 -22.48 -9.57 5.67
C VAL A 424 -23.94 -9.87 5.34
N VAL A 425 -24.84 -9.80 6.32
CA VAL A 425 -26.28 -10.01 6.12
C VAL A 425 -26.82 -9.01 5.10
N LEU A 426 -26.45 -7.74 5.20
CA LEU A 426 -26.85 -6.71 4.25
C LEU A 426 -26.27 -6.97 2.84
N ALA A 427 -25.02 -7.41 2.74
CA ALA A 427 -24.39 -7.76 1.48
C ALA A 427 -25.07 -8.98 0.81
N LEU A 428 -25.45 -9.99 1.60
CA LEU A 428 -26.24 -11.14 1.14
C LEU A 428 -27.62 -10.69 0.65
N ALA A 429 -28.35 -9.92 1.47
CA ALA A 429 -29.68 -9.40 1.13
C ALA A 429 -29.66 -8.55 -0.15
N ARG A 430 -28.61 -7.74 -0.35
CA ARG A 430 -28.42 -6.93 -1.56
C ARG A 430 -27.69 -7.64 -2.70
N ARG A 431 -27.39 -8.94 -2.55
CA ARG A 431 -26.67 -9.78 -3.53
C ARG A 431 -25.34 -9.17 -4.01
N ARG A 432 -24.64 -8.47 -3.11
CA ARG A 432 -23.37 -7.76 -3.35
C ARG A 432 -22.18 -8.72 -3.22
N TRP A 433 -22.05 -9.64 -4.17
CA TRP A 433 -21.03 -10.70 -4.12
C TRP A 433 -19.59 -10.21 -3.91
N ARG A 434 -19.20 -9.07 -4.50
CA ARG A 434 -17.86 -8.47 -4.32
C ARG A 434 -17.56 -8.13 -2.87
N MET A 435 -18.58 -7.73 -2.10
CA MET A 435 -18.42 -7.46 -0.67
C MET A 435 -18.32 -8.76 0.14
N LEU A 436 -19.02 -9.82 -0.29
CA LEU A 436 -18.95 -11.14 0.34
C LEU A 436 -17.58 -11.80 0.15
N LEU A 437 -16.81 -11.40 -0.87
CA LEU A 437 -15.43 -11.84 -1.02
C LEU A 437 -14.55 -11.46 0.17
N LEU A 438 -14.85 -10.36 0.88
CA LEU A 438 -14.09 -9.98 2.08
C LEU A 438 -14.26 -11.01 3.20
N LEU A 439 -15.45 -11.63 3.32
CA LEU A 439 -15.68 -12.72 4.26
C LEU A 439 -14.90 -13.97 3.85
N VAL A 440 -15.02 -14.38 2.59
CA VAL A 440 -14.30 -15.56 2.07
C VAL A 440 -12.79 -15.38 2.21
N TRP A 441 -12.29 -14.21 1.80
CA TRP A 441 -10.87 -13.88 1.92
C TRP A 441 -10.41 -13.86 3.37
N GLY A 442 -11.18 -13.25 4.27
CA GLY A 442 -10.87 -13.26 5.70
C GLY A 442 -10.80 -14.66 6.30
N GLN A 443 -11.68 -15.58 5.88
CA GLN A 443 -11.64 -16.98 6.33
C GLN A 443 -10.46 -17.75 5.75
N LEU A 444 -10.06 -17.49 4.50
CA LEU A 444 -8.88 -18.13 3.89
C LEU A 444 -7.54 -17.69 4.52
N LEU A 445 -7.55 -16.60 5.30
CA LEU A 445 -6.36 -16.05 5.96
C LEU A 445 -6.17 -16.55 7.40
N ILE A 446 -7.17 -17.23 7.94
CA ILE A 446 -7.17 -17.85 9.28
C ILE A 446 -6.84 -19.33 9.09
#